data_AF-A0A399SWB0-F1
#
_entry.id   AF-A0A399SWB0-F1
#
_cell.length_a   1.000
_cell.length_b   1.000
_cell.length_c   1.000
_cell.angle_alpha   90.00
_cell.angle_beta   90.00
_cell.angle_gamma   90.00
#
_symmetry.space_group_name_H-M   'P 1'
#
loop_
_entity.id
_entity.type
_entity.pdbx_description
1 polymer ?
#
loop_
_entity_poly.entity_id
_entity_poly.type
_entity_poly.pdbx_seq_one_letter_code
_entity_poly.pdbx_strand_id
1 'polypeptide(L)'
;WSPARIARDGAELLRGPARRTATLIRIAEALETGELVIEHGMPRAELRAALVAFHGVGPWTADYVAMRALGEPDILLSGDLIVRRGAAALGLPDDARALDARAAAWSPWRSYATLHLWRVMTDGMPAAG
;
A
#
# COMPACT_ATOMS: atom_id res chain seq x y z
N TRP A 1 -10.72 4.62 14.46
CA TRP A 1 -10.51 5.84 15.28
C TRP A 1 -10.25 7.01 14.35
N SER A 2 -10.64 8.24 14.72
CA SER A 2 -10.22 9.42 13.96
C SER A 2 -8.71 9.65 14.11
N PRO A 3 -8.05 10.37 13.19
CA PRO A 3 -6.66 10.76 13.37
C PRO A 3 -6.45 11.52 14.70
N ALA A 4 -7.37 12.41 15.09
CA ALA A 4 -7.36 13.15 16.36
C ALA A 4 -7.21 12.25 17.59
N ARG A 5 -7.93 11.12 17.58
CA ARG A 5 -7.92 10.18 18.70
C ARG A 5 -6.64 9.34 18.69
N ILE A 6 -6.11 8.99 17.52
CA ILE A 6 -4.85 8.26 17.41
C ILE A 6 -3.67 9.16 17.82
N ALA A 7 -3.67 10.43 17.42
CA ALA A 7 -2.66 11.41 17.83
C ALA A 7 -2.60 11.56 19.35
N ARG A 8 -3.77 11.65 20.00
CA ARG A 8 -3.88 11.84 21.46
C ARG A 8 -3.60 10.58 22.28
N ASP A 9 -4.26 9.48 21.92
CA ASP A 9 -4.35 8.29 22.79
C ASP A 9 -3.65 7.06 22.16
N GLY A 10 -2.93 7.25 21.04
CA GLY A 10 -2.43 6.14 20.23
C GLY A 10 -1.47 5.19 20.95
N ALA A 11 -0.72 5.66 21.95
CA ALA A 11 0.16 4.81 22.74
C ALA A 11 -0.61 3.77 23.57
N GLU A 12 -1.84 4.09 23.98
CA GLU A 12 -2.72 3.21 24.74
C GLU A 12 -3.61 2.36 23.82
N LEU A 13 -4.06 2.96 22.70
CA LEU A 13 -4.98 2.33 21.75
C LEU A 13 -4.31 1.30 20.83
N LEU A 14 -3.07 1.57 20.39
CA LEU A 14 -2.38 0.75 19.41
C LEU A 14 -1.56 -0.34 20.09
N ARG A 15 -1.66 -1.56 19.56
CA ARG A 15 -0.82 -2.70 19.96
C ARG A 15 0.19 -3.03 18.87
N GLY A 16 1.38 -3.45 19.28
CA GLY A 16 2.45 -3.87 18.38
C GLY A 16 3.79 -3.20 18.69
N PRO A 17 4.76 -3.30 17.77
CA PRO A 17 6.10 -2.76 17.98
C PRO A 17 6.09 -1.25 18.21
N ALA A 18 6.80 -0.79 19.25
CA ALA A 18 6.82 0.61 19.68
C ALA A 18 7.16 1.60 18.54
N ARG A 19 8.13 1.24 17.68
CA ARG A 19 8.51 2.08 16.52
C ARG A 19 7.34 2.27 15.53
N ARG A 20 6.57 1.21 15.27
CA ARG A 20 5.42 1.28 14.36
C ARG A 20 4.29 2.10 14.97
N THR A 21 4.03 1.92 16.27
CA THR A 21 3.07 2.75 17.00
C THR A 21 3.45 4.23 16.93
N ALA A 22 4.71 4.58 17.18
CA ALA A 22 5.19 5.96 17.09
C ALA A 22 5.01 6.54 15.67
N THR A 23 5.30 5.78 14.62
CA THR A 23 5.06 6.21 13.23
C THR A 23 3.58 6.47 12.95
N LEU A 24 2.67 5.62 13.43
CA LEU A 24 1.23 5.80 13.25
C LEU A 24 0.69 7.03 14.00
N ILE A 25 1.18 7.29 15.21
CA ILE A 25 0.84 8.50 15.98
C ILE A 25 1.30 9.74 15.22
N ARG A 26 2.56 9.76 14.75
CA ARG A 26 3.09 10.89 13.96
C ARG A 26 2.32 11.16 12.67
N ILE A 27 1.91 10.11 11.95
CA ILE A 27 1.07 10.27 10.76
C ILE A 27 -0.29 10.85 11.16
N ALA A 28 -0.88 10.39 12.27
CA ALA A 28 -2.16 10.91 12.74
C ALA A 28 -2.07 12.39 13.16
N GLU A 29 -1.00 12.80 13.84
CA GLU A 29 -0.71 14.21 14.13
C GLU A 29 -0.60 15.03 12.86
N ALA A 30 0.15 14.56 11.87
CA ALA A 30 0.32 15.28 10.59
C ALA A 30 -0.99 15.41 9.81
N LEU A 31 -1.88 14.40 9.88
CA LEU A 31 -3.22 14.48 9.29
C LEU A 31 -4.10 15.52 10.00
N GLU A 32 -4.01 15.62 11.32
CA GLU A 32 -4.79 16.58 12.11
C GLU A 32 -4.32 18.03 11.93
N THR A 33 -3.01 18.24 11.79
CA THR A 33 -2.44 19.58 11.56
C THR A 33 -2.54 20.02 10.11
N GLY A 34 -2.85 19.11 9.19
CA GLY A 34 -2.84 19.35 7.74
C GLY A 34 -1.42 19.34 7.13
N GLU A 35 -0.39 18.94 7.88
CA GLU A 35 0.95 18.70 7.33
C GLU A 35 0.96 17.54 6.33
N LEU A 36 0.12 16.53 6.57
CA LEU A 36 -0.19 15.47 5.61
C LEU A 36 -1.64 15.61 5.16
N VAL A 37 -1.84 15.71 3.84
CA VAL A 37 -3.17 15.71 3.22
C VAL A 37 -3.28 14.47 2.33
N ILE A 38 -4.41 13.76 2.44
CA ILE A 38 -4.75 12.63 1.58
C ILE A 38 -6.12 12.91 0.98
N GLU A 39 -6.13 13.38 -0.26
CA GLU A 39 -7.34 13.79 -0.96
C GLU A 39 -7.42 13.15 -2.34
N HIS A 40 -8.64 12.76 -2.73
CA HIS A 40 -8.89 12.21 -4.05
C HIS A 40 -8.46 13.21 -5.13
N GLY A 41 -7.71 12.73 -6.13
CA GLY A 41 -7.23 13.56 -7.23
C GLY A 41 -5.88 14.25 -6.99
N MET A 42 -5.28 14.14 -5.78
CA MET A 42 -3.90 14.61 -5.60
C MET A 42 -2.91 13.79 -6.43
N PRO A 43 -1.80 14.39 -6.92
CA PRO A 43 -0.80 13.65 -7.67
C PRO A 43 -0.18 12.52 -6.83
N ARG A 44 -0.16 11.29 -7.38
CA ARG A 44 0.42 10.12 -6.68
C ARG A 44 1.86 10.36 -6.21
N ALA A 45 2.64 11.13 -6.96
CA ALA A 45 4.04 11.42 -6.63
C ALA A 45 4.17 12.28 -5.37
N GLU A 46 3.24 13.21 -5.16
CA GLU A 46 3.20 14.07 -3.97
C GLU A 46 2.82 13.27 -2.74
N LEU A 47 1.75 12.46 -2.82
CA LEU A 47 1.36 11.56 -1.73
C LEU A 47 2.52 10.62 -1.37
N ARG A 48 3.17 10.04 -2.38
CA ARG A 48 4.28 9.12 -2.17
C ARG A 48 5.43 9.81 -1.45
N ALA A 49 5.82 11.02 -1.89
CA ALA A 49 6.89 11.79 -1.26
C ALA A 49 6.55 12.13 0.20
N ALA A 50 5.32 12.55 0.48
CA ALA A 50 4.86 12.86 1.83
C ALA A 50 4.88 11.62 2.75
N LEU A 51 4.41 10.47 2.26
CA LEU A 51 4.34 9.24 3.05
C LEU A 51 5.73 8.66 3.35
N VAL A 52 6.65 8.61 2.37
CA VAL A 52 7.99 8.03 2.58
C VAL A 52 8.89 8.89 3.48
N ALA A 53 8.51 10.14 3.76
CA ALA A 53 9.20 10.98 4.72
C ALA A 53 9.01 10.48 6.18
N PHE A 54 7.99 9.66 6.44
CA PHE A 54 7.80 9.04 7.75
C PHE A 54 8.69 7.81 7.93
N HIS A 55 9.49 7.78 9.00
CA HIS A 55 10.34 6.64 9.31
C HIS A 55 9.52 5.34 9.40
N GLY A 56 9.96 4.31 8.68
CA GLY A 56 9.28 3.02 8.62
C GLY A 56 8.21 2.91 7.54
N VAL A 57 7.92 3.98 6.79
CA VAL A 57 7.05 3.93 5.61
C VAL A 57 7.93 3.82 4.35
N GLY A 58 7.90 2.65 3.72
CA GLY A 58 8.62 2.40 2.48
C GLY A 58 7.81 2.73 1.23
N PRO A 59 8.46 2.74 0.05
CA PRO A 59 7.81 2.87 -1.27
C PRO A 59 6.57 2.00 -1.44
N TRP A 60 6.68 0.72 -1.07
CA TRP A 60 5.58 -0.23 -1.19
C TRP A 60 4.33 0.21 -0.40
N THR A 61 4.51 0.68 0.84
CA THR A 61 3.39 1.15 1.67
C THR A 61 2.77 2.40 1.07
N ALA A 62 3.59 3.33 0.59
CA ALA A 62 3.10 4.56 -0.02
C ALA A 62 2.30 4.29 -1.30
N ASP A 63 2.80 3.40 -2.17
CA ASP A 63 2.11 3.00 -3.41
C ASP A 63 0.83 2.21 -3.09
N TYR A 64 0.83 1.37 -2.05
CA TYR A 64 -0.38 0.71 -1.56
C TYR A 64 -1.43 1.72 -1.08
N VAL A 65 -1.03 2.75 -0.32
CA VAL A 65 -1.95 3.81 0.13
C VAL A 65 -2.46 4.61 -1.06
N ALA A 66 -1.63 4.97 -2.03
CA ALA A 66 -2.10 5.64 -3.24
C ALA A 66 -3.15 4.81 -3.98
N MET A 67 -2.92 3.50 -4.14
CA MET A 67 -3.86 2.59 -4.76
C MET A 67 -5.20 2.50 -4.01
N ARG A 68 -5.16 2.44 -2.67
CA ARG A 68 -6.37 2.21 -1.84
C ARG A 68 -7.12 3.48 -1.43
N ALA A 69 -6.40 4.57 -1.18
CA ALA A 69 -6.94 5.81 -0.66
C ALA A 69 -7.23 6.84 -1.77
N LEU A 70 -6.39 6.92 -2.80
CA LEU A 70 -6.62 7.81 -3.94
C LEU A 70 -7.38 7.12 -5.08
N GLY A 71 -7.47 5.79 -5.07
CA GLY A 71 -7.98 5.03 -6.19
C GLY A 71 -7.07 5.08 -7.41
N GLU A 72 -5.76 5.30 -7.22
CA GLU A 72 -4.79 5.38 -8.31
C GLU A 72 -4.83 4.09 -9.16
N PRO A 73 -5.20 4.17 -10.45
CA PRO A 73 -5.48 2.98 -11.26
C PRO A 73 -4.22 2.30 -11.79
N ASP A 74 -3.06 2.94 -11.74
CA ASP A 74 -1.87 2.49 -12.47
C ASP A 74 -0.65 2.17 -11.59
N ILE A 75 -0.85 1.35 -10.55
CA ILE A 75 0.21 0.86 -9.64
C ILE A 75 0.30 -0.67 -9.70
N LEU A 76 1.48 -1.19 -10.05
CA LEU A 76 1.84 -2.59 -9.81
C LEU A 76 2.69 -2.69 -8.55
N LEU A 77 2.22 -3.44 -7.54
CA LEU A 77 3.00 -3.72 -6.34
C LEU A 77 3.95 -4.92 -6.57
N SER A 78 4.86 -4.82 -7.53
CA SER A 78 5.74 -5.92 -7.97
C SER A 78 6.66 -6.48 -6.88
N GLY A 79 6.95 -5.69 -5.84
CA GLY A 79 7.69 -6.12 -4.65
C GLY A 79 6.86 -6.94 -3.64
N ASP A 80 5.54 -7.02 -3.80
CA ASP A 80 4.66 -7.79 -2.93
C ASP A 80 4.81 -9.29 -3.20
N LEU A 81 5.10 -10.06 -2.14
CA LEU A 81 5.30 -11.51 -2.25
C LEU A 81 4.05 -12.25 -2.76
N ILE A 82 2.86 -11.82 -2.37
CA ILE A 82 1.60 -12.45 -2.77
C ILE A 82 1.28 -12.11 -4.22
N VAL A 83 1.54 -10.88 -4.67
CA VAL A 83 1.42 -10.50 -6.10
C VAL A 83 2.33 -11.39 -6.95
N ARG A 84 3.59 -11.56 -6.54
CA ARG A 84 4.57 -12.39 -7.27
C ARG A 84 4.16 -13.87 -7.29
N ARG A 85 3.63 -14.41 -6.18
CA ARG A 85 3.10 -15.78 -6.13
C ARG A 85 1.87 -15.94 -7.04
N GLY A 86 0.97 -14.96 -7.07
CA GLY A 86 -0.17 -14.95 -7.98
C GLY A 86 0.28 -14.91 -9.44
N ALA A 87 1.35 -14.16 -9.74
CA ALA A 87 1.94 -14.11 -11.08
C ALA A 87 2.51 -15.48 -11.48
N ALA A 88 3.29 -16.11 -10.60
CA ALA A 88 3.81 -17.46 -10.81
C ALA A 88 2.70 -18.49 -11.08
N ALA A 89 1.61 -18.45 -10.29
CA ALA A 89 0.46 -19.34 -10.46
C ALA A 89 -0.24 -19.20 -11.83
N LEU A 90 -0.12 -18.04 -12.47
CA LEU A 90 -0.65 -17.77 -13.81
C LEU A 90 0.40 -17.97 -14.92
N GLY A 91 1.61 -18.47 -14.60
CA GLY A 91 2.70 -18.61 -15.57
C GLY A 91 3.29 -17.28 -16.05
N LEU A 92 3.12 -16.21 -15.28
CA LEU A 92 3.74 -14.91 -15.51
C LEU A 92 5.11 -14.83 -14.80
N PRO A 93 5.98 -13.88 -15.19
CA PRO A 93 7.21 -13.63 -14.46
C PRO A 93 6.93 -13.30 -12.99
N ASP A 94 7.70 -13.89 -12.08
CA ASP A 94 7.52 -13.77 -10.64
C ASP A 94 8.71 -13.09 -9.95
N ASP A 95 9.70 -12.60 -10.68
CA ASP A 95 10.64 -11.58 -10.21
C ASP A 95 10.06 -10.18 -10.43
N ALA A 96 10.34 -9.26 -9.50
CA ALA A 96 9.72 -7.92 -9.53
C ALA A 96 10.03 -7.15 -10.83
N ARG A 97 11.26 -7.25 -11.32
CA ARG A 97 11.72 -6.48 -12.49
C ARG A 97 11.08 -6.97 -13.78
N ALA A 98 11.03 -8.28 -14.01
CA ALA A 98 10.40 -8.84 -15.20
C ALA A 98 8.88 -8.69 -15.13
N LEU A 99 8.28 -8.80 -13.95
CA LEU A 99 6.85 -8.55 -13.76
C LEU A 99 6.51 -7.08 -14.07
N ASP A 100 7.32 -6.12 -13.63
CA ASP A 100 7.16 -4.70 -13.99
C ASP A 100 7.25 -4.47 -15.51
N ALA A 101 8.24 -5.08 -16.17
CA ALA A 101 8.38 -5.00 -17.62
C ALA A 101 7.17 -5.59 -18.35
N ARG A 102 6.67 -6.75 -17.88
CA ARG A 102 5.47 -7.40 -18.42
C ARG A 102 4.21 -6.56 -18.20
N ALA A 103 4.13 -5.88 -17.07
CA ALA A 103 2.99 -5.08 -16.65
C ALA A 103 2.89 -3.72 -17.31
N ALA A 104 3.94 -3.25 -17.98
CA ALA A 104 3.90 -2.01 -18.76
C ALA A 104 2.74 -2.02 -19.78
N ALA A 105 2.43 -3.19 -20.36
CA ALA A 105 1.31 -3.37 -21.28
C ALA A 105 -0.10 -3.30 -20.63
N TRP A 106 -0.17 -3.26 -19.30
CA TRP A 106 -1.44 -3.15 -18.55
C TRP A 106 -1.74 -1.72 -18.11
N SER A 107 -0.84 -0.77 -18.36
CA SER A 107 -1.11 0.65 -18.12
C SER A 107 -2.28 1.12 -19.01
N PRO A 108 -3.20 1.97 -18.52
CA PRO A 108 -3.17 2.69 -17.24
C PRO A 108 -3.90 1.98 -16.08
N TRP A 109 -4.01 0.65 -16.10
CA TRP A 109 -4.84 -0.14 -15.18
C TRP A 109 -4.05 -1.15 -14.33
N ARG A 110 -2.76 -0.91 -14.09
CA ARG A 110 -1.89 -1.86 -13.35
C ARG A 110 -2.37 -2.18 -11.93
N SER A 111 -3.11 -1.28 -11.27
CA SER A 111 -3.71 -1.56 -9.95
C SER A 111 -4.72 -2.70 -10.01
N TYR A 112 -5.46 -2.83 -11.10
CA TYR A 112 -6.39 -3.95 -11.30
C TYR A 112 -5.65 -5.27 -11.50
N ALA A 113 -4.47 -5.25 -12.12
CA ALA A 113 -3.60 -6.42 -12.18
C ALA A 113 -3.11 -6.84 -10.78
N THR A 114 -2.66 -5.88 -9.95
CA THR A 114 -2.32 -6.13 -8.54
C THR A 114 -3.47 -6.82 -7.80
N LEU A 115 -4.70 -6.28 -7.90
CA LEU A 115 -5.89 -6.84 -7.27
C LEU A 115 -6.21 -8.26 -7.78
N HIS A 116 -6.07 -8.51 -9.08
CA HIS A 116 -6.29 -9.82 -9.66
C HIS A 116 -5.27 -10.84 -9.16
N LEU A 117 -3.99 -10.47 -9.10
CA LEU A 117 -2.92 -11.35 -8.62
C LEU A 117 -3.06 -11.70 -7.13
N TRP A 118 -3.57 -10.78 -6.30
CA TRP A 118 -3.96 -11.12 -4.94
C TRP A 118 -5.13 -12.12 -4.88
N ARG A 119 -6.13 -11.96 -5.74
CA ARG A 119 -7.30 -12.86 -5.78
C ARG A 119 -6.91 -14.28 -6.18
N VAL A 120 -5.99 -14.45 -7.14
CA VAL A 120 -5.45 -15.78 -7.51
C VAL A 120 -4.97 -16.56 -6.29
N MET A 121 -4.33 -15.87 -5.33
CA MET A 121 -3.82 -16.50 -4.11
C MET A 121 -4.89 -16.72 -3.04
N THR A 122 -5.98 -15.94 -3.06
CA THR A 122 -7.07 -16.02 -2.08
C THR A 122 -8.09 -17.09 -2.47
N ASP A 123 -8.41 -17.17 -3.76
CA ASP A 123 -9.40 -18.13 -4.30
C ASP A 123 -8.79 -19.54 -4.46
N GLY A 124 -7.46 -19.65 -4.53
CA GLY A 124 -6.73 -20.92 -4.62
C GLY A 124 -6.38 -21.58 -3.27
N MET A 125 -6.68 -20.94 -2.13
CA MET A 125 -6.51 -21.55 -0.81
C MET A 125 -7.78 -22.34 -0.44
N PRO A 126 -7.73 -23.66 -0.22
CA PRO A 126 -8.86 -24.36 0.39
C PRO A 126 -9.15 -23.71 1.75
N ALA A 127 -10.43 -23.51 2.07
CA ALA A 127 -10.85 -23.02 3.37
C ALA A 127 -10.21 -23.90 4.46
N ALA A 128 -9.49 -23.28 5.39
CA ALA A 128 -8.93 -23.99 6.54
C ALA A 128 -10.10 -24.54 7.37
N GLY A 129 -10.33 -25.86 7.26
CA GLY A 129 -11.21 -26.63 8.13
C GLY A 129 -10.55 -26.96 9.47
#